data_AF-A0A9W9ZYC5-F1
#
_entry.id   AF-A0A9W9ZYC5-F1
#
_cell.length_a   1.000
_cell.length_b   1.000
_cell.length_c   1.000
_cell.angle_alpha   90.00
_cell.angle_beta   90.00
_cell.angle_gamma   90.00
#
_symmetry.space_group_name_H-M   'P 1'
#
loop_
_entity.id
_entity.type
_entity.pdbx_description
1 polymer ?
#
loop_
_entity_poly.entity_id
_entity_poly.type
_entity_poly.pdbx_seq_one_letter_code
_entity_poly.pdbx_strand_id
1 'polypeptide(L)'
;TLPRKEFRKCSCSPIMATVDRLVNMAPHFVKELQEFYHRVDSVSDPRTSNWLFVPSILSPITAVVIYLLLVWLLPKIMRSREAFQLKSLLVIYNAAVTILNLYICVEVLIATTDAGYSYSCQSCP
;
A
#
# COMPACT_ATOMS: atom_id res chain seq x y z
N THR A 1 -20.01 39.63 37.41
CA THR A 1 -19.09 40.49 36.64
C THR A 1 -18.59 39.70 35.44
N LEU A 2 -18.99 40.17 34.25
CA LEU A 2 -18.87 39.75 32.83
C LEU A 2 -17.65 38.92 32.34
N PRO A 3 -17.66 38.34 31.09
CA PRO A 3 -18.79 38.11 30.18
C PRO A 3 -18.84 36.74 29.44
N ARG A 4 -20.08 36.40 29.09
CA ARG A 4 -20.55 35.62 27.93
C ARG A 4 -19.73 35.95 26.67
N LYS A 5 -18.81 35.07 26.23
CA LYS A 5 -18.31 35.11 24.84
C LYS A 5 -19.31 34.39 23.97
N GLU A 6 -20.19 35.22 23.44
CA GLU A 6 -20.94 35.03 22.22
C GLU A 6 -20.06 34.38 21.13
N PHE A 7 -20.06 33.05 21.02
CA PHE A 7 -19.81 32.42 19.72
C PHE A 7 -21.06 32.63 18.89
N ARG A 8 -21.18 33.89 18.46
CA ARG A 8 -22.00 34.34 17.35
C ARG A 8 -21.79 33.29 16.27
N LYS A 9 -22.80 32.46 16.02
CA LYS A 9 -22.89 31.66 14.79
C LYS A 9 -22.86 32.69 13.68
N CYS A 10 -21.66 32.99 13.17
CA CYS A 10 -21.51 33.86 12.03
C CYS A 10 -22.24 33.16 10.90
N SER A 11 -23.33 33.80 10.48
CA SER A 11 -23.94 33.78 9.16
C SER A 11 -23.72 32.48 8.37
N CYS A 12 -24.81 31.75 8.09
CA CYS A 12 -24.85 30.75 7.03
C CYS A 12 -24.42 31.40 5.70
N SER A 13 -23.11 31.50 5.49
CA SER A 13 -22.54 31.65 4.17
C SER A 13 -22.56 30.25 3.55
N PRO A 14 -23.00 30.09 2.29
CA PRO A 14 -23.02 28.79 1.61
C PRO A 14 -21.64 28.12 1.61
N ILE A 15 -20.57 28.91 1.81
CA ILE A 15 -19.19 28.48 1.98
C ILE A 15 -18.99 27.66 3.27
N MET A 16 -19.49 28.11 4.43
CA MET A 16 -19.27 27.40 5.72
C MET A 16 -19.99 26.04 5.75
N ALA A 17 -21.20 25.97 5.15
CA ALA A 17 -21.94 24.71 5.00
C ALA A 17 -21.28 23.73 4.00
N THR A 18 -20.51 24.25 3.05
CA THR A 18 -19.70 23.43 2.13
C THR A 18 -18.42 22.95 2.80
N VAL A 19 -17.78 23.82 3.61
CA VAL A 19 -16.62 23.47 4.44
C VAL A 19 -16.99 22.41 5.48
N ASP A 20 -18.10 22.54 6.20
CA ASP A 20 -18.57 21.52 7.15
C ASP A 20 -18.87 20.18 6.46
N ARG A 21 -19.40 20.19 5.23
CA ARG A 21 -19.60 18.94 4.47
C ARG A 21 -18.29 18.26 4.11
N LEU A 22 -17.27 19.02 3.69
CA LEU A 22 -15.94 18.48 3.39
C LEU A 22 -15.21 18.01 4.65
N VAL A 23 -15.32 18.76 5.76
CA VAL A 23 -14.74 18.43 7.06
C VAL A 23 -15.40 17.18 7.65
N ASN A 24 -16.68 16.95 7.43
CA ASN A 24 -17.39 15.77 7.91
C ASN A 24 -17.23 14.53 7.00
N MET A 25 -16.77 14.70 5.76
CA MET A 25 -16.49 13.59 4.83
C MET A 25 -15.18 12.85 5.19
N ALA A 26 -14.14 13.60 5.57
CA ALA A 26 -12.84 13.04 5.95
C ALA A 26 -12.91 12.04 7.13
N PRO A 27 -13.51 12.35 8.29
CA PRO A 27 -13.57 11.42 9.42
C PRO A 27 -14.47 10.21 9.14
N HIS A 28 -15.48 10.36 8.28
CA HIS A 28 -16.30 9.24 7.85
C HIS A 28 -15.47 8.23 7.06
N PHE A 29 -14.72 8.68 6.06
CA PHE A 29 -13.88 7.79 5.26
C PHE A 29 -12.75 7.15 6.08
N VAL A 30 -12.14 7.89 7.01
CA VAL A 30 -11.11 7.36 7.92
C VAL A 30 -11.67 6.25 8.81
N LYS A 31 -12.89 6.41 9.35
CA LYS A 31 -13.52 5.37 10.16
C LYS A 31 -13.82 4.11 9.36
N GLU A 32 -14.37 4.26 8.16
CA GLU A 32 -14.63 3.12 7.26
C GLU A 32 -13.35 2.33 6.95
N LEU A 33 -12.25 3.03 6.65
CA LEU A 33 -10.96 2.40 6.40
C LEU A 33 -10.38 1.72 7.65
N GLN A 34 -10.52 2.34 8.82
CA GLN A 34 -10.04 1.77 10.07
C GLN A 34 -10.82 0.50 10.44
N GLU A 35 -12.14 0.53 10.30
CA GLU A 35 -12.99 -0.64 10.53
C GLU A 35 -12.70 -1.75 9.51
N PHE A 36 -12.51 -1.40 8.24
CA PHE A 36 -12.08 -2.36 7.22
C PHE A 36 -10.72 -2.97 7.55
N TYR A 37 -9.74 -2.15 7.93
CA TYR A 37 -8.42 -2.60 8.34
C TYR A 37 -8.49 -3.59 9.50
N HIS A 38 -9.23 -3.26 10.57
CA HIS A 38 -9.39 -4.16 11.70
C HIS A 38 -10.07 -5.48 11.33
N ARG A 39 -11.05 -5.47 10.42
CA ARG A 39 -11.68 -6.70 9.94
C ARG A 39 -10.68 -7.59 9.19
N VAL A 40 -9.87 -7.04 8.29
CA VAL A 40 -8.91 -7.84 7.53
C VAL A 40 -7.74 -8.31 8.38
N ASP A 41 -7.29 -7.49 9.33
CA ASP A 41 -6.22 -7.83 10.26
C ASP A 41 -6.65 -8.94 11.23
N SER A 42 -7.93 -8.97 11.62
CA SER A 42 -8.47 -10.03 12.49
C SER A 42 -8.45 -11.44 11.87
N VAL A 43 -8.37 -11.55 10.54
CA VAL A 43 -8.29 -12.83 9.82
C VAL A 43 -6.90 -13.09 9.24
N SER A 44 -5.91 -12.26 9.59
CA SER A 44 -4.53 -12.38 9.10
C SER A 44 -3.84 -13.60 9.69
N ASP A 45 -3.01 -14.28 8.88
CA ASP A 45 -2.24 -15.44 9.33
C ASP A 45 -1.12 -15.02 10.30
N PRO A 46 -1.18 -15.43 11.59
CA PRO A 46 -0.19 -15.04 12.59
C PRO A 46 1.23 -15.49 12.25
N ARG A 47 1.41 -16.51 11.41
CA ARG A 47 2.74 -17.00 10.99
C ARG A 47 3.51 -15.97 10.17
N THR A 48 2.80 -15.07 9.49
CA THR A 48 3.37 -14.05 8.61
C THR A 48 3.58 -12.69 9.30
N SER A 49 3.16 -12.57 10.56
CA SER A 49 3.18 -11.30 11.31
C SER A 49 4.57 -10.64 11.42
N ASN A 50 5.65 -11.43 11.44
CA ASN A 50 7.03 -10.94 11.57
C ASN A 50 7.74 -10.74 10.22
N TRP A 51 7.05 -10.90 9.09
CA TRP A 51 7.67 -10.75 7.78
C TRP A 51 7.90 -9.28 7.43
N LEU A 52 8.98 -9.00 6.71
CA LEU A 52 9.28 -7.65 6.25
C LEU A 52 8.16 -7.14 5.33
N PHE A 53 7.67 -5.91 5.55
CA PHE A 53 6.56 -5.26 4.83
C PHE A 53 5.14 -5.82 5.03
N VAL A 54 4.95 -6.91 5.77
CA VAL A 54 3.62 -7.48 6.10
C VAL A 54 2.91 -6.85 7.31
N PRO A 55 3.57 -6.41 8.41
CA PRO A 55 2.88 -6.13 9.68
C PRO A 55 1.97 -4.90 9.67
N SER A 56 2.03 -4.08 8.62
CA SER A 56 1.18 -2.90 8.50
C SER A 56 0.83 -2.63 7.06
N ILE A 57 -0.43 -2.27 6.81
CA ILE A 57 -0.89 -1.78 5.50
C ILE A 57 -0.18 -0.49 5.06
N LEU A 58 0.39 0.27 6.01
CA LEU A 58 1.13 1.48 5.71
C LEU A 58 2.42 1.17 4.96
N SER A 59 3.06 0.03 5.22
CA SER A 59 4.32 -0.37 4.58
C SER A 59 4.22 -0.45 3.05
N PRO A 60 3.27 -1.19 2.44
CA PRO A 60 3.12 -1.22 0.99
C PRO A 60 2.63 0.13 0.42
N ILE A 61 1.78 0.88 1.14
CA ILE A 61 1.35 2.22 0.72
C ILE A 61 2.56 3.15 0.61
N THR A 62 3.43 3.16 1.63
CA THR A 62 4.65 3.97 1.61
C THR A 62 5.57 3.57 0.46
N ALA A 63 5.74 2.26 0.20
CA ALA A 63 6.55 1.79 -0.93
C ALA A 63 6.00 2.30 -2.28
N VAL A 64 4.69 2.25 -2.48
CA VAL A 64 4.03 2.76 -3.69
C VAL A 64 4.21 4.28 -3.82
N VAL A 65 4.01 5.03 -2.73
CA VAL A 65 4.21 6.49 -2.75
C VAL A 65 5.65 6.83 -3.12
N ILE A 66 6.64 6.16 -2.52
CA ILE A 66 8.06 6.35 -2.85
C ILE A 66 8.31 6.04 -4.33
N TYR A 67 7.79 4.92 -4.85
CA TYR A 67 7.92 4.56 -6.26
C TYR A 67 7.36 5.65 -7.18
N LEU A 68 6.16 6.16 -6.91
CA LEU A 68 5.54 7.22 -7.71
C LEU A 68 6.32 8.54 -7.64
N LEU A 69 6.84 8.90 -6.47
CA LEU A 69 7.70 10.08 -6.31
C LEU A 69 8.98 9.94 -7.13
N LEU A 70 9.62 8.76 -7.09
CA LEU A 70 10.79 8.47 -7.90
C LEU A 70 10.46 8.55 -9.40
N VAL A 71 9.40 7.89 -9.86
CA VAL A 71 8.98 7.93 -11.28
C VAL A 71 8.68 9.36 -11.75
N TRP A 72 8.16 10.22 -10.88
CA TRP A 72 7.91 11.62 -11.23
C TRP A 72 9.18 12.49 -11.21
N LEU A 73 10.10 12.22 -10.27
CA LEU A 73 11.32 13.00 -10.07
C LEU A 73 12.43 12.60 -11.05
N LEU A 74 12.64 11.30 -11.28
CA LEU A 74 13.72 10.76 -12.11
C LEU A 74 13.76 11.37 -13.52
N PRO A 75 12.63 11.47 -14.28
CA PRO A 75 12.64 12.06 -15.62
C PRO A 75 13.05 13.53 -15.62
N LYS A 76 12.71 14.29 -14.56
CA LYS A 76 13.10 15.70 -14.44
C LYS A 76 14.61 15.84 -14.25
N ILE A 77 15.21 14.96 -13.45
CA ILE A 77 16.66 14.91 -13.25
C ILE A 77 17.38 14.44 -14.52
N MET A 78 16.80 13.48 -15.25
CA MET A 78 17.38 12.91 -16.46
C MET A 78 17.30 13.82 -17.70
N ARG A 79 16.53 14.91 -17.67
CA ARG A 79 16.44 15.85 -18.82
C ARG A 79 17.75 16.53 -19.20
N SER A 80 18.67 16.71 -18.26
CA SER A 80 19.95 17.40 -18.47
C SER A 80 21.15 16.45 -18.60
N ARG A 81 20.91 15.14 -18.73
CA ARG A 81 21.94 14.09 -18.77
C ARG A 81 21.67 13.13 -19.93
N GLU A 82 22.72 12.59 -20.52
CA GLU A 82 22.61 11.54 -21.54
C GLU A 82 22.16 10.21 -20.93
N ALA A 83 21.58 9.32 -21.76
CA ALA A 83 21.08 8.03 -21.31
C ALA A 83 22.22 7.11 -20.83
N PHE A 84 22.07 6.54 -19.64
CA PHE A 84 23.04 5.59 -19.10
C PHE A 84 23.04 4.28 -19.89
N GLN A 85 24.23 3.79 -20.28
CA GLN A 85 24.39 2.49 -20.93
C GLN A 85 24.43 1.36 -19.89
N LEU A 86 23.25 0.95 -19.41
CA LEU A 86 23.11 -0.07 -18.34
C LEU A 86 22.86 -1.49 -18.89
N LYS A 87 23.25 -1.78 -20.14
CA LYS A 87 22.91 -3.03 -20.83
C LYS A 87 23.34 -4.27 -20.05
N SER A 88 24.58 -4.31 -19.56
CA SER A 88 25.09 -5.45 -18.79
C SER A 88 24.34 -5.65 -17.47
N LEU A 89 24.01 -4.56 -16.77
CA LEU A 89 23.23 -4.62 -15.53
C LEU A 89 21.81 -5.11 -15.79
N LEU A 90 21.19 -4.71 -16.91
CA LEU A 90 19.86 -5.17 -17.30
C LEU A 90 19.84 -6.68 -17.60
N VAL A 91 20.88 -7.19 -18.27
CA VAL A 91 21.03 -8.63 -18.53
C VAL A 91 21.17 -9.40 -17.22
N ILE A 92 22.03 -8.95 -16.31
CA ILE A 92 22.21 -9.58 -14.98
C ILE A 92 20.91 -9.56 -14.18
N TYR A 93 20.20 -8.43 -14.17
CA TYR A 93 18.92 -8.28 -13.48
C TYR A 93 17.89 -9.30 -13.99
N ASN A 94 17.69 -9.38 -15.32
CA ASN A 94 16.72 -10.30 -15.89
C ASN A 94 17.10 -11.77 -15.64
N ALA A 95 18.39 -12.10 -15.68
CA ALA A 95 18.87 -13.44 -15.34
C ALA A 95 18.59 -13.77 -13.85
N ALA A 96 18.88 -12.84 -12.94
CA ALA A 96 18.65 -13.02 -11.51
C ALA A 96 17.16 -13.22 -11.20
N VAL A 97 16.27 -12.40 -11.77
CA VAL A 97 14.82 -12.54 -11.60
C VAL A 97 14.31 -13.85 -12.19
N THR A 98 14.83 -14.27 -13.35
CA THR A 98 14.46 -15.55 -13.97
C THR A 98 14.86 -16.75 -13.09
N ILE A 99 16.07 -16.74 -12.54
CA ILE A 99 16.55 -17.78 -11.62
C ILE A 99 15.71 -17.78 -10.34
N LEU A 100 15.40 -16.62 -9.77
CA LEU A 100 14.56 -16.49 -8.60
C LEU A 100 13.15 -17.04 -8.85
N ASN A 101 12.55 -16.72 -9.99
CA ASN A 101 11.24 -17.26 -10.37
C ASN A 101 11.27 -18.78 -10.50
N LEU A 102 12.33 -19.33 -11.12
CA LEU A 102 12.51 -20.78 -11.22
C LEU A 102 12.62 -21.42 -9.84
N TYR A 103 13.38 -20.83 -8.92
CA TYR A 103 13.51 -21.30 -7.54
C TYR A 103 12.16 -21.32 -6.83
N ILE A 104 11.39 -20.22 -6.89
CA ILE A 104 10.06 -20.15 -6.28
C ILE A 104 9.13 -21.20 -6.87
N CYS A 105 9.17 -21.42 -8.19
CA CYS A 105 8.36 -22.47 -8.83
C CYS A 105 8.70 -23.87 -8.30
N VAL A 106 9.99 -24.20 -8.15
CA VAL A 106 10.42 -25.51 -7.64
C VAL A 106 10.00 -25.68 -6.18
N GLU A 107 10.23 -24.68 -5.33
CA GLU A 107 9.82 -24.71 -3.93
C GLU A 107 8.31 -24.87 -3.77
N VAL A 108 7.51 -24.15 -4.57
CA VAL A 108 6.04 -24.29 -4.54
C VAL A 108 5.61 -25.69 -5.00
N LEU A 109 6.24 -26.26 -6.03
CA LEU A 109 5.93 -27.61 -6.48
C LEU A 109 6.25 -28.65 -5.41
N ILE A 110 7.41 -28.54 -4.76
CA ILE A 110 7.79 -29.44 -3.66
C ILE A 110 6.85 -29.26 -2.47
N ALA A 111 6.60 -28.03 -2.03
CA ALA A 111 5.73 -27.75 -0.89
C ALA A 111 4.28 -28.21 -1.11
N THR A 112 3.74 -28.04 -2.33
CA THR A 112 2.38 -28.49 -2.66
C THR A 112 2.28 -30.00 -2.79
N THR A 113 3.29 -30.66 -3.35
CA THR A 113 3.32 -32.13 -3.46
C THR A 113 3.53 -32.80 -2.10
N ASP A 114 4.43 -32.27 -1.26
CA ASP A 114 4.67 -32.78 0.10
C ASP A 114 3.44 -32.64 1.00
N ALA A 115 2.70 -31.54 0.86
CA ALA A 115 1.44 -31.35 1.55
C ALA A 115 0.23 -32.06 0.90
N GLY A 116 0.43 -32.79 -0.20
CA GLY A 116 -0.62 -33.61 -0.84
C GLY A 116 -1.74 -32.81 -1.49
N TYR A 117 -1.49 -31.57 -1.92
CA TYR A 117 -2.49 -30.73 -2.57
C TYR A 117 -2.84 -31.27 -3.97
N SER A 118 -4.14 -31.35 -4.26
CA SER A 118 -4.68 -31.62 -5.60
C SER A 118 -4.58 -30.35 -6.46
N TYR A 119 -4.32 -30.50 -7.77
CA TYR A 119 -4.35 -29.40 -8.75
C TYR A 119 -5.75 -28.82 -9.04
N SER A 120 -6.75 -29.14 -8.21
CA SER A 120 -8.14 -28.69 -8.30
C SER A 120 -8.52 -27.85 -7.08
N CYS A 121 -9.78 -27.42 -6.96
CA CYS A 121 -10.25 -26.64 -5.81
C CYS A 121 -9.90 -27.34 -4.49
N GLN A 122 -9.07 -26.66 -3.71
CA GLN A 122 -8.66 -27.06 -2.36
C GLN A 122 -9.17 -25.99 -1.39
N SER A 123 -9.78 -26.43 -0.29
CA SER A 123 -10.16 -25.52 0.78
C SER A 123 -8.90 -25.07 1.52
N CYS A 124 -8.83 -23.78 1.85
CA CYS A 124 -7.82 -23.31 2.79
C CYS A 124 -8.14 -23.91 4.17
N PRO A 125 -7.20 -24.62 4.82
CA PRO A 125 -7.37 -25.11 6.19
C PRO A 125 -7.47 -23.97 7.21
#